data_AF-A0A1E5VSF9-F1
#
_entry.id   AF-A0A1E5VSF9-F1
#
_cell.length_a   1.000
_cell.length_b   1.000
_cell.length_c   1.000
_cell.angle_alpha   90.00
_cell.angle_beta   90.00
_cell.angle_gamma   90.00
#
_symmetry.space_group_name_H-M   'P 1'
#
loop_
_entity.id
_entity.type
_entity.pdbx_description
1 polymer ?
#
loop_
_entity_poly.entity_id
_entity_poly.type
_entity_poly.pdbx_seq_one_letter_code
_entity_poly.pdbx_strand_id
1 'polypeptide(L)' 'MASTPNNTAKKDHPVNLSLAGDGFDTVIRAKAVVDAVPRCRNLVSCADILAMATRDAIALAGGPSYAVELGRLDGLT' A
#
# COMPACT_ATOMS: atom_id res chain seq x y z
N MET A 1 2.57 7.67 3.74
CA MET A 1 1.38 7.22 4.49
C MET A 1 1.29 7.80 5.91
N ALA A 2 2.33 8.45 6.44
CA ALA A 2 2.27 9.15 7.72
C ALA A 2 2.06 10.66 7.51
N SER A 3 1.48 11.33 8.51
CA SER A 3 1.39 12.79 8.53
C SER A 3 2.79 13.43 8.52
N THR A 4 2.89 14.60 7.93
CA THR A 4 4.08 15.47 7.92
C THR A 4 3.69 16.86 8.41
N PRO A 5 4.63 17.76 8.75
CA PRO A 5 4.29 19.09 9.26
C PRO A 5 3.35 19.91 8.37
N ASN A 6 3.39 19.67 7.05
CA ASN A 6 2.58 20.40 6.06
C ASN A 6 1.44 19.55 5.47
N ASN A 7 1.21 18.34 5.98
CA ASN A 7 0.16 17.46 5.45
C ASN A 7 -0.34 16.47 6.50
N THR A 8 -1.65 16.45 6.74
CA THR A 8 -2.30 15.43 7.58
C THR A 8 -2.68 14.23 6.72
N ALA A 9 -2.05 13.09 6.99
CA ALA A 9 -2.35 11.85 6.30
C ALA A 9 -3.80 11.44 6.51
N LYS A 10 -4.43 10.93 5.45
CA LYS A 10 -5.83 10.47 5.49
C LYS A 10 -6.06 9.38 6.54
N LYS A 11 -5.03 8.62 6.93
CA LYS A 11 -5.07 7.66 8.04
C LYS A 11 -5.52 8.31 9.36
N ASP A 12 -5.12 9.56 9.61
CA ASP A 12 -5.37 10.27 10.87
C ASP A 12 -6.72 11.00 10.88
N HIS A 13 -7.50 10.90 9.79
CA HIS A 13 -8.83 11.47 9.71
C HIS A 13 -9.80 10.72 10.64
N PRO A 14 -10.70 11.40 11.40
CA PRO A 14 -11.56 10.74 12.40
C PRO A 14 -12.37 9.55 11.87
N VAL A 15 -12.94 9.69 10.66
CA VAL A 15 -13.70 8.62 9.98
C VAL A 15 -12.86 7.38 9.67
N ASN A 16 -11.54 7.52 9.59
CA ASN A 16 -10.63 6.45 9.20
C ASN A 16 -9.93 5.76 10.37
N LEU A 17 -10.13 6.24 11.60
CA LEU A 17 -9.54 5.63 12.79
C LEU A 17 -10.04 4.20 13.05
N SER A 18 -11.18 3.83 12.46
CA SER A 18 -11.74 2.48 12.51
C SER A 18 -11.13 1.52 11.49
N LEU A 19 -10.31 1.99 10.53
CA LEU A 19 -9.60 1.08 9.64
C LEU A 19 -8.62 0.24 10.45
N ALA A 20 -8.48 -1.03 10.05
CA ALA A 20 -7.55 -1.93 10.66
C ALA A 20 -6.12 -1.37 10.54
N GLY A 21 -5.48 -1.12 11.69
CA GLY A 21 -4.18 -0.44 11.75
C GLY A 21 -3.06 -1.24 11.06
N ASP A 22 -3.20 -2.56 11.03
CA ASP A 22 -2.33 -3.52 10.35
C ASP A 22 -2.33 -3.39 8.82
N GLY A 23 -3.41 -2.86 8.23
CA GLY A 23 -3.50 -2.64 6.78
C GLY A 23 -2.44 -1.67 6.27
N PHE A 24 -2.20 -0.57 7.00
CA PHE A 24 -1.16 0.40 6.66
C PHE A 24 0.25 -0.18 6.87
N ASP A 25 0.45 -0.87 7.98
CA ASP A 25 1.74 -1.47 8.33
C ASP A 25 2.15 -2.55 7.32
N THR A 26 1.19 -3.30 6.79
CA THR A 26 1.41 -4.31 5.75
C THR A 26 2.00 -3.68 4.49
N VAL A 27 1.43 -2.58 4.00
CA VAL A 27 1.93 -1.87 2.82
C VAL A 27 3.33 -1.30 3.07
N ILE A 28 3.57 -0.71 4.25
CA ILE A 28 4.88 -0.16 4.62
C ILE A 28 5.96 -1.25 4.66
N ARG A 29 5.66 -2.40 5.28
CA ARG A 29 6.59 -3.54 5.35
C ARG A 29 6.86 -4.12 3.97
N ALA A 30 5.83 -4.31 3.15
CA ALA A 30 5.98 -4.80 1.78
C ALA A 30 6.87 -3.87 0.96
N LYS A 31 6.68 -2.55 1.05
CA LYS A 31 7.53 -1.56 0.38
C LYS A 31 8.98 -1.66 0.82
N ALA A 32 9.23 -1.77 2.12
CA ALA A 32 10.59 -1.93 2.65
C ALA A 32 11.30 -3.18 2.11
N VAL A 33 10.59 -4.31 2.02
CA VAL A 33 11.13 -5.56 1.46
C VAL A 33 11.42 -5.42 -0.04
N VAL A 34 10.51 -4.80 -0.81
CA VAL A 34 10.70 -4.58 -2.24
C VAL A 34 11.90 -3.66 -2.50
N ASP A 35 12.03 -2.56 -1.74
CA ASP A 35 13.14 -1.61 -1.91
C ASP A 35 14.50 -2.14 -1.37
N ALA A 36 14.47 -3.18 -0.53
CA ALA A 36 15.67 -3.90 -0.12
C ALA A 36 16.30 -4.67 -1.30
N VAL A 37 15.50 -5.04 -2.32
CA VAL A 37 16.01 -5.62 -3.55
C VAL A 37 16.62 -4.52 -4.44
N PRO A 38 17.94 -4.51 -4.72
CA PRO A 38 18.59 -3.37 -5.38
C PRO A 38 18.00 -3.01 -6.74
N ARG A 39 17.56 -4.01 -7.51
CA ARG A 39 16.96 -3.82 -8.85
C ARG A 39 15.53 -3.28 -8.82
N CYS A 40 14.89 -3.23 -7.65
CA CYS A 40 13.48 -2.83 -7.48
C CYS A 40 13.33 -1.53 -6.66
N ARG A 41 14.45 -1.02 -6.12
CA ARG A 41 14.45 0.18 -5.28
C ARG A 41 13.86 1.37 -6.03
N ASN A 42 12.85 1.98 -5.42
CA ASN A 42 12.11 3.13 -5.97
C ASN A 42 11.40 2.87 -7.31
N LEU A 43 11.21 1.61 -7.71
CA LEU A 43 10.49 1.29 -8.96
C LEU A 43 9.02 0.95 -8.73
N VAL A 44 8.70 0.28 -7.62
CA VAL A 44 7.33 -0.12 -7.30
C VAL A 44 6.70 0.90 -6.37
N SER A 45 5.58 1.49 -6.78
CA SER A 45 4.84 2.47 -5.99
C SER A 45 4.07 1.81 -4.84
N CYS A 46 3.79 2.56 -3.78
CA CYS A 46 2.93 2.11 -2.69
C CYS A 46 1.50 1.82 -3.20
N ALA A 47 1.04 2.59 -4.19
CA ALA A 47 -0.25 2.37 -4.86
C ALA A 47 -0.32 0.99 -5.56
N ASP A 48 0.73 0.57 -6.26
CA ASP A 48 0.79 -0.75 -6.89
C ASP A 48 0.92 -1.88 -5.86
N ILE A 49 1.69 -1.66 -4.79
CA ILE A 49 1.77 -2.61 -3.67
C ILE A 49 0.39 -2.84 -3.05
N LEU A 50 -0.38 -1.77 -2.81
CA LEU A 50 -1.73 -1.88 -2.27
C LEU A 50 -2.66 -2.68 -3.19
N ALA A 51 -2.59 -2.44 -4.51
CA ALA A 51 -3.41 -3.15 -5.48
C ALA A 51 -3.04 -4.66 -5.55
N MET A 52 -1.74 -4.98 -5.55
CA MET A 52 -1.27 -6.37 -5.53
C MET A 52 -1.66 -7.08 -4.22
N ALA A 53 -1.46 -6.44 -3.07
CA ALA A 53 -1.82 -6.99 -1.77
C ALA A 53 -3.33 -7.27 -1.67
N THR A 54 -4.17 -6.40 -2.24
CA THR A 54 -5.62 -6.60 -2.29
C THR A 54 -5.99 -7.83 -3.13
N ARG A 55 -5.34 -8.00 -4.29
CA ARG A 55 -5.54 -9.20 -5.13
C ARG A 55 -5.14 -10.47 -4.40
N ASP A 56 -4.01 -10.44 -3.68
CA ASP A 56 -3.53 -11.59 -2.90
C ASP A 56 -4.49 -11.90 -1.73
N ALA A 57 -5.00 -10.88 -1.04
CA ALA A 57 -5.99 -11.04 0.02
C ALA A 57 -7.30 -11.66 -0.49
N ILE A 58 -7.78 -11.24 -1.67
CA ILE A 58 -8.97 -11.84 -2.31
C ILE A 58 -8.74 -13.32 -2.61
N ALA A 59 -7.58 -13.66 -3.18
CA ALA A 59 -7.24 -15.05 -3.48
C ALA A 59 -7.16 -15.90 -2.20
N LEU A 60 -6.53 -15.39 -1.14
CA LEU A 60 -6.45 -16.07 0.17
C LEU A 60 -7.82 -16.26 0.83
N ALA A 61 -8.77 -15.37 0.58
CA ALA A 61 -10.15 -15.49 1.04
C ALA A 61 -11.01 -16.47 0.20
N GLY A 62 -10.42 -17.15 -0.80
CA GLY A 62 -11.11 -18.08 -1.69
C GLY A 62 -11.77 -17.41 -2.90
N GLY A 63 -11.46 -16.14 -3.16
CA GLY A 63 -11.92 -15.39 -4.33
C GLY A 63 -11.13 -15.71 -5.61
N PRO A 64 -11.52 -15.12 -6.74
CA PRO A 64 -10.85 -15.37 -8.01
C PRO A 64 -9.45 -14.76 -8.06
N SER A 65 -8.54 -15.43 -8.73
CA SER A 65 -7.26 -14.83 -9.15
C SER A 65 -7.47 -14.00 -10.41
N TYR A 66 -6.95 -12.78 -10.43
CA TYR A 66 -7.01 -11.89 -11.59
C TYR A 66 -5.70 -11.10 -11.72
N ALA A 67 -5.41 -10.64 -12.94
CA ALA A 67 -4.26 -9.79 -13.20
C ALA A 67 -4.54 -8.36 -12.70
N VAL A 68 -3.55 -7.75 -12.07
CA VAL A 68 -3.62 -6.35 -11.61
C VAL A 68 -2.77 -5.52 -12.56
N GLU A 69 -3.40 -4.55 -13.23
CA GLU A 69 -2.67 -3.53 -14.00
C GLU A 69 -1.73 -2.75 -13.07
N LEU A 70 -0.53 -2.42 -13.55
CA LEU A 70 0.51 -1.73 -12.78
C LEU A 70 0.86 -0.38 -13.42
N GLY A 71 1.66 0.43 -12.72
CA GLY A 71 2.10 1.75 -13.18
C GLY A 71 1.40 2.91 -12.47
N ARG A 72 0.70 2.66 -11.35
CA ARG A 72 0.16 3.75 -10.52
C ARG A 72 1.30 4.52 -9.89
N LEU A 73 1.12 5.83 -9.71
CA LEU A 73 2.06 6.70 -9.01
C LEU A 73 1.57 7.00 -7.59
N ASP A 74 2.51 7.27 -6.70
CA ASP A 74 2.19 7.64 -5.31
C ASP A 74 1.74 9.11 -5.22
N GLY A 75 0.70 9.35 -4.40
CA GLY A 75 0.22 10.70 -4.12
C GLY A 75 1.22 11.51 -3.29
N LEU A 76 1.29 12.82 -3.57
CA LEU A 76 2.19 13.77 -2.88
C LEU A 76 1.48 14.61 -1.81
N THR A 77 0.18 14.40 -1.64
CA THR A 77 -0.74 15.18 -0.79
C THR A 77 -1.55 14.26 0.10
#